data_AF-A0A1V1HZH1-F1
#
_entry.id   AF-A0A1V1HZH1-F1
#
_cell.length_a   1.000
_cell.length_b   1.000
_cell.length_c   1.000
_cell.angle_alpha   90.00
_cell.angle_beta   90.00
_cell.angle_gamma   90.00
#
_symmetry.space_group_name_H-M   'P 1'
#
loop_
_entity.id
_entity.type
_entity.pdbx_description
1 polymer ?
#
loop_
_entity_poly.entity_id
_entity_poly.type
_entity_poly.pdbx_seq_one_letter_code
_entity_poly.pdbx_strand_id
1 'polypeptide(L)'
;MDFFINLGITGISLIFLGKLALRRNKTINESNNLEFIDKLMRYMESELLAKINLKYGKQLLIASIVGVLFYNTFGLFMVLVTVLVFTSYLINLFISGYKYCMISKR
;
A
#
# COMPACT_ATOMS: atom_id res chain seq x y z
N MET A 1 -13.73 -17.86 5.25
CA MET A 1 -12.24 -17.99 5.31
C MET A 1 -11.57 -17.39 4.07
N ASP A 2 -12.08 -17.65 2.86
CA ASP A 2 -11.48 -17.17 1.58
C ASP A 2 -11.21 -15.67 1.52
N PHE A 3 -12.11 -14.85 2.07
CA PHE A 3 -11.93 -13.41 2.19
C PHE A 3 -10.61 -13.03 2.87
N PHE A 4 -10.30 -13.66 4.02
CA PHE A 4 -9.08 -13.39 4.76
C PHE A 4 -7.84 -13.98 4.07
N ILE A 5 -7.96 -15.10 3.37
CA ILE A 5 -6.86 -15.65 2.57
C ILE A 5 -6.48 -14.67 1.44
N ASN A 6 -7.48 -14.14 0.71
CA ASN A 6 -7.26 -13.17 -0.36
C ASN A 6 -6.64 -11.87 0.14
N LEU A 7 -7.05 -11.40 1.33
CA LEU A 7 -6.44 -10.25 1.99
C LEU A 7 -4.99 -10.54 2.43
N GLY A 8 -4.70 -11.77 2.84
CA GLY A 8 -3.35 -12.21 3.18
C GLY A 8 -2.45 -12.15 1.96
N ILE A 9 -2.90 -12.68 0.83
CA ILE A 9 -2.19 -12.60 -0.46
C ILE A 9 -1.96 -11.13 -0.84
N THR A 10 -2.98 -10.28 -0.73
CA THR A 10 -2.87 -8.84 -1.00
C THR A 10 -1.84 -8.17 -0.08
N GLY A 11 -1.83 -8.51 1.21
CA GLY A 11 -0.84 -8.04 2.17
C GLY A 11 0.59 -8.43 1.80
N ILE A 12 0.81 -9.69 1.38
CA ILE A 12 2.10 -10.17 0.87
C ILE A 12 2.52 -9.39 -0.38
N SER A 13 1.61 -9.19 -1.33
CA SER A 13 1.88 -8.43 -2.56
C SER A 13 2.33 -7.00 -2.25
N LEU A 14 1.65 -6.30 -1.34
CA LEU A 14 2.03 -4.96 -0.90
C LEU A 14 3.41 -4.93 -0.23
N ILE A 15 3.74 -5.93 0.60
CA ILE A 15 5.07 -6.04 1.20
C ILE A 15 6.14 -6.21 0.12
N PHE A 16 5.88 -7.07 -0.87
CA PHE A 16 6.80 -7.32 -1.96
C PHE A 16 7.02 -6.07 -2.83
N LEU A 17 5.94 -5.40 -3.22
CA LEU A 17 5.95 -4.12 -3.95
C LEU A 17 6.76 -3.06 -3.19
N GLY A 18 6.52 -2.90 -1.89
CA GLY A 18 7.26 -1.95 -1.07
C GLY A 18 8.75 -2.26 -0.98
N LYS A 19 9.13 -3.54 -0.84
CA LYS A 19 10.56 -3.93 -0.86
C LYS A 19 11.22 -3.71 -2.21
N LEU A 20 10.53 -3.99 -3.31
CA LEU A 20 11.05 -3.77 -4.67
C LEU A 20 11.29 -2.29 -4.95
N ALA A 21 10.32 -1.42 -4.61
CA ALA A 21 10.44 0.02 -4.80
C ALA A 21 11.63 0.61 -4.02
N LEU A 22 11.82 0.19 -2.75
CA LEU A 22 12.98 0.58 -1.93
C LEU A 22 14.32 0.15 -2.56
N ARG A 23 14.39 -1.01 -3.22
CA ARG A 23 15.60 -1.46 -3.92
C ARG A 23 15.85 -0.69 -5.21
N ARG A 24 14.80 -0.26 -5.92
CA ARG A 24 14.88 0.38 -7.24
C ARG A 24 15.21 1.88 -7.18
N ASN A 25 14.98 2.53 -6.04
CA ASN A 25 15.23 3.97 -5.82
C ASN A 25 16.72 4.42 -5.94
N LYS A 26 17.61 3.55 -6.43
CA LYS A 26 19.01 3.89 -6.79
C LYS A 26 19.19 4.28 -8.27
N THR A 27 18.16 4.23 -9.09
CA THR A 27 18.27 4.51 -10.53
C THR A 27 17.02 5.23 -11.01
N ILE A 28 16.96 6.56 -10.80
CA ILE A 28 15.92 7.38 -11.42
C ILE A 28 16.43 7.78 -12.80
N ASN A 29 15.82 7.16 -13.83
CA ASN A 29 15.97 7.57 -15.22
C ASN A 29 15.07 8.80 -15.47
N GLU A 30 15.64 9.83 -16.08
CA GLU A 30 14.88 10.95 -16.64
C GLU A 30 14.01 10.45 -17.80
N SER A 31 12.71 10.73 -17.79
CA SER A 31 11.90 10.56 -18.99
C SER A 31 10.76 11.57 -19.13
N ASN A 32 10.76 12.21 -20.30
CA ASN A 32 9.68 12.76 -21.15
C ASN A 32 8.68 13.84 -20.66
N ASN A 33 8.31 14.68 -21.64
CA ASN A 33 7.59 15.97 -21.66
C ASN A 33 6.21 16.10 -20.96
N LEU A 34 5.70 15.10 -20.21
CA LEU A 34 4.40 15.19 -19.52
C LEU A 34 4.60 15.25 -18.00
N GLU A 35 4.74 16.48 -17.48
CA GLU A 35 5.13 16.80 -16.09
C GLU A 35 4.28 16.07 -15.02
N PHE A 36 2.98 15.91 -15.25
CA PHE A 36 2.10 15.22 -14.29
C PHE A 36 2.32 13.70 -14.28
N ILE A 37 2.45 13.07 -15.45
CA ILE A 37 2.63 11.62 -15.56
C ILE A 37 4.01 11.23 -15.01
N ASP A 38 5.04 12.03 -15.27
CA ASP A 38 6.38 11.83 -14.71
C ASP A 38 6.36 11.95 -13.18
N LYS A 39 5.71 12.98 -12.61
CA LYS A 39 5.53 13.09 -11.15
C LYS A 39 4.79 11.89 -10.54
N LEU A 40 3.78 11.37 -11.24
CA LEU A 40 3.02 10.22 -10.77
C LEU A 40 3.86 8.93 -10.84
N MET A 41 4.64 8.73 -11.90
CA MET A 41 5.59 7.60 -12.00
C MET A 41 6.66 7.68 -10.91
N ARG A 42 7.24 8.87 -10.68
CA ARG A 42 8.21 9.09 -9.58
C ARG A 42 7.58 8.87 -8.21
N TYR A 43 6.31 9.22 -8.02
CA TYR A 43 5.59 8.88 -6.80
C TYR A 43 5.44 7.36 -6.62
N MET A 44 5.13 6.63 -7.70
CA MET A 44 5.03 5.17 -7.66
C MET A 44 6.35 4.48 -7.30
N GLU A 45 7.48 5.09 -7.67
CA GLU A 45 8.82 4.60 -7.32
C GLU A 45 9.36 5.20 -6.01
N SER A 46 8.63 6.13 -5.40
CA SER A 46 9.10 6.85 -4.22
C SER A 46 9.23 5.94 -2.99
N GLU A 47 10.23 6.26 -2.17
CA GLU A 47 10.40 5.64 -0.85
C GLU A 47 9.17 5.85 0.05
N LEU A 48 8.43 6.95 -0.16
CA LEU A 48 7.24 7.27 0.60
C LEU A 48 6.11 6.26 0.32
N LEU A 49 5.81 5.99 -0.96
CA LEU A 49 4.83 4.96 -1.32
C LEU A 49 5.30 3.57 -0.89
N ALA A 50 6.61 3.29 -1.01
CA ALA A 50 7.18 2.02 -0.54
C ALA A 50 6.95 1.79 0.97
N LYS A 51 7.15 2.83 1.79
CA LYS A 51 6.87 2.79 3.25
C LYS A 51 5.39 2.59 3.54
N ILE A 52 4.50 3.24 2.80
CA ILE A 52 3.05 3.05 2.92
C ILE A 52 2.69 1.59 2.61
N ASN A 53 3.12 1.07 1.46
CA ASN A 53 2.85 -0.31 1.05
C ASN A 53 3.37 -1.33 2.07
N LEU A 54 4.58 -1.13 2.61
CA LEU A 54 5.14 -2.00 3.66
C LEU A 54 4.32 -1.98 4.96
N LYS A 55 3.92 -0.78 5.42
CA LYS A 55 3.18 -0.62 6.67
C LYS A 55 1.82 -1.32 6.58
N TYR A 56 1.06 -0.99 5.54
CA TYR A 56 -0.30 -1.50 5.36
C TYR A 56 -0.30 -2.97 4.91
N GLY A 57 0.68 -3.41 4.13
CA GLY A 57 0.85 -4.82 3.79
C GLY A 57 1.04 -5.70 5.02
N LYS A 58 1.87 -5.26 6.00
CA LYS A 58 2.02 -5.97 7.28
C LYS A 58 0.73 -6.00 8.09
N GLN A 59 0.02 -4.87 8.18
CA GLN A 59 -1.25 -4.79 8.91
C GLN A 59 -2.31 -5.70 8.30
N LEU A 60 -2.45 -5.73 6.97
CA LEU A 60 -3.36 -6.62 6.25
C LEU A 60 -3.00 -8.09 6.44
N LEU A 61 -1.71 -8.41 6.43
CA LEU A 61 -1.24 -9.79 6.65
C LEU A 61 -1.57 -10.27 8.07
N ILE A 62 -1.35 -9.45 9.09
CA ILE A 62 -1.70 -9.77 10.47
C ILE A 62 -3.23 -9.91 10.61
N ALA A 63 -4.00 -8.95 10.09
CA ALA A 63 -5.46 -8.99 10.14
C ALA A 63 -6.02 -10.24 9.44
N SER A 64 -5.38 -10.67 8.36
CA SER A 64 -5.74 -11.89 7.64
C SER A 64 -5.45 -13.16 8.45
N ILE A 65 -4.27 -13.27 9.07
CA ILE A 65 -3.92 -14.42 9.91
C ILE A 65 -4.89 -14.53 11.09
N VAL A 66 -5.13 -13.41 11.80
CA VAL A 66 -6.07 -13.38 12.92
C VAL A 66 -7.50 -13.68 12.45
N GLY A 67 -7.90 -13.13 11.30
CA GLY A 67 -9.22 -13.37 10.72
C GLY A 67 -9.46 -14.80 10.28
N VAL A 68 -8.43 -15.52 9.83
CA VAL A 68 -8.51 -16.96 9.55
C VAL A 68 -8.60 -17.77 10.84
N LEU A 69 -7.72 -17.50 11.82
CA LEU A 69 -7.65 -18.26 13.08
C LEU A 69 -8.92 -18.12 13.93
N PHE A 70 -9.50 -16.92 13.97
CA PHE A 70 -10.66 -16.61 14.80
C PHE A 70 -11.93 -16.36 13.98
N TYR A 71 -12.01 -16.90 12.76
CA TYR A 71 -13.12 -16.68 11.83
C TYR A 71 -14.50 -16.96 12.47
N ASN A 72 -14.61 -18.06 13.21
CA ASN A 72 -15.88 -18.51 13.78
C ASN A 72 -16.37 -17.64 14.95
N THR A 73 -15.46 -17.00 15.68
CA THR A 73 -15.79 -16.24 16.90
C THR A 73 -15.81 -14.73 16.66
N PHE A 74 -14.87 -14.23 15.85
CA PHE A 74 -14.64 -12.80 15.63
C PHE A 74 -14.66 -12.40 14.14
N GLY A 75 -15.15 -13.27 13.24
CA GLY A 75 -15.08 -13.05 11.80
C GLY A 75 -15.60 -11.69 11.35
N LEU A 76 -16.82 -11.31 11.75
CA LEU A 76 -17.43 -10.00 11.41
C LEU A 76 -16.61 -8.81 11.92
N PHE A 77 -16.11 -8.89 13.16
CA PHE A 77 -15.24 -7.85 13.72
C PHE A 77 -13.94 -7.72 12.93
N MET A 78 -13.32 -8.83 12.55
CA MET A 78 -12.09 -8.84 11.75
C MET A 78 -12.32 -8.34 10.32
N VAL A 79 -13.51 -8.55 9.74
CA VAL A 79 -13.89 -7.90 8.47
C VAL A 79 -13.91 -6.39 8.63
N LEU A 80 -14.55 -5.86 9.69
CA LEU A 80 -14.60 -4.42 9.96
C LEU A 80 -13.20 -3.82 10.16
N VAL A 81 -12.33 -4.49 10.93
CA VAL A 81 -10.93 -4.10 11.10
C VAL A 81 -10.22 -4.05 9.75
N THR A 82 -10.43 -5.03 8.89
CA THR A 82 -9.79 -5.05 7.56
C THR A 82 -10.28 -3.91 6.67
N VAL A 83 -11.59 -3.63 6.67
CA VAL A 83 -12.15 -2.50 5.92
C VAL A 83 -11.56 -1.17 6.40
N LEU A 84 -11.39 -0.99 7.71
CA LEU A 84 -10.74 0.20 8.28
C LEU A 84 -9.27 0.32 7.84
N VAL A 85 -8.52 -0.78 7.88
CA VAL A 85 -7.12 -0.81 7.42
C VAL A 85 -7.03 -0.45 5.93
N PHE A 86 -7.91 -1.00 5.10
CA PHE A 86 -7.92 -0.75 3.66
C PHE A 86 -8.31 0.70 3.33
N THR A 87 -9.31 1.23 4.03
CA THR A 87 -9.72 2.63 3.88
C THR A 87 -8.59 3.58 4.29
N SER A 88 -7.93 3.29 5.41
CA SER A 88 -6.76 4.06 5.88
C SER A 88 -5.59 3.99 4.89
N TYR A 89 -5.38 2.84 4.25
CA TYR A 89 -4.38 2.67 3.19
C TYR A 89 -4.69 3.59 2.00
N LEU A 90 -5.93 3.56 1.48
CA LEU A 90 -6.34 4.39 0.36
C LEU A 90 -6.20 5.88 0.67
N ILE A 91 -6.68 6.32 1.85
CA ILE A 91 -6.56 7.72 2.28
C ILE A 91 -5.10 8.16 2.27
N ASN A 92 -4.20 7.36 2.87
CA ASN A 92 -2.78 7.70 2.88
C ASN A 92 -2.16 7.69 1.48
N LEU A 93 -2.52 6.72 0.64
CA LEU A 93 -2.05 6.66 -0.74
C LEU A 93 -2.45 7.91 -1.54
N PHE A 94 -3.70 8.36 -1.42
CA PHE A 94 -4.18 9.55 -2.12
C PHE A 94 -3.63 10.85 -1.54
N ILE A 95 -3.58 11.02 -0.21
CA ILE A 95 -3.01 12.22 0.42
C ILE A 95 -1.53 12.36 0.03
N SER A 96 -0.79 11.27 0.10
CA SER A 96 0.62 11.24 -0.26
C SER A 96 0.84 11.49 -1.75
N GLY A 97 0.02 10.88 -2.63
CA GLY A 97 0.08 11.11 -4.07
C GLY A 97 -0.25 12.54 -4.44
N TYR A 98 -1.29 13.12 -3.83
CA TYR A 98 -1.67 14.52 -4.02
C TYR A 98 -0.56 15.48 -3.56
N LYS A 99 0.00 15.25 -2.37
CA LYS A 99 1.14 16.04 -1.87
C LYS A 99 2.35 15.96 -2.82
N TYR A 100 2.64 14.78 -3.34
CA TYR A 100 3.78 14.58 -4.24
C TYR A 100 3.54 15.22 -5.62
N CYS A 101 2.35 15.07 -6.22
CA CYS A 101 2.12 15.53 -7.59
C CYS A 101 1.72 17.02 -7.68
N MET A 102 0.93 17.52 -6.72
CA MET A 102 0.32 18.86 -6.80
C MET A 102 1.01 19.89 -5.89
N ILE A 103 1.55 19.46 -4.74
CA ILE A 103 2.16 20.36 -3.77
C ILE A 103 3.69 20.41 -3.91
N SER A 104 4.33 19.35 -4.42
CA SER A 104 5.75 19.36 -4.75
C SER A 104 6.00 20.22 -6.00
N LYS A 105 6.04 21.54 -5.79
CA LYS A 105 6.76 22.49 -6.63
C LYS A 105 8.14 22.66 -6.03
N ARG A 106 9.11 21.84 -6.44
CA ARG A 106 10.54 22.14 -6.39
C ARG A 106 11.30 21.16 -7.25
#